data_AF-A0A257VUJ1-F1
#
_entry.id   AF-A0A257VUJ1-F1
#
_cell.length_a   1.000
_cell.length_b   1.000
_cell.length_c   1.000
_cell.angle_alpha   90.00
_cell.angle_beta   90.00
_cell.angle_gamma   90.00
#
_symmetry.space_group_name_H-M   'P 1'
#
loop_
_entity.id
_entity.type
_entity.pdbx_description
1 polymer ?
#
loop_
_entity_poly.entity_id
_entity_poly.type
_entity_poly.pdbx_seq_one_letter_code
_entity_poly.pdbx_strand_id
1 'polypeptide(L)'
;MRKPGPGLAGGIPDPDRYVDPRGPDGVTILAPYEQARPSMHPGVVTGDDARETMLFDLAADRAEQHDIAAAHPDIVAKLKEVFARMEKEVGPPRVERGWGGVKVLKGGELRYDRVAEKP
;
A
#
# COMPACT_ATOMS: atom_id res chain seq x y z
N MET A 1 -21.48 -28.96 -3.57
CA MET A 1 -20.44 -27.95 -3.27
C MET A 1 -19.56 -27.78 -4.49
N ARG A 2 -19.48 -26.58 -5.08
CA ARG A 2 -18.46 -26.29 -6.12
C ARG A 2 -17.10 -26.32 -5.44
N LYS A 3 -16.11 -27.02 -6.02
CA LYS A 3 -14.73 -27.01 -5.53
C LYS A 3 -14.26 -25.55 -5.43
N PRO A 4 -13.46 -25.17 -4.41
CA PRO A 4 -12.80 -23.88 -4.43
C PRO A 4 -12.06 -23.75 -5.76
N GLY A 5 -12.25 -22.63 -6.46
CA GLY A 5 -11.46 -22.33 -7.65
C GLY A 5 -9.97 -22.38 -7.31
N PRO A 6 -9.09 -22.64 -8.29
CA PRO A 6 -7.65 -22.59 -8.05
C PRO A 6 -7.38 -21.26 -7.36
N GLY A 7 -6.86 -21.31 -6.14
CA GLY A 7 -6.42 -20.10 -5.45
C GLY A 7 -5.43 -19.37 -6.37
N LEU A 8 -5.24 -18.06 -6.16
CA LEU A 8 -4.24 -17.24 -6.84
C LEU A 8 -2.80 -17.64 -6.45
N ALA A 9 -2.50 -18.94 -6.40
CA ALA A 9 -1.22 -19.53 -6.05
C ALA A 9 -0.11 -19.16 -7.07
N GLY A 10 -0.45 -18.50 -8.19
CA GLY A 10 0.46 -18.06 -9.23
C GLY A 10 0.24 -16.61 -9.70
N GLY A 11 -0.48 -15.78 -8.93
CA GLY A 11 -0.84 -14.41 -9.34
C GLY A 11 -2.08 -14.34 -10.21
N ILE A 12 -2.48 -13.11 -10.55
CA ILE A 12 -3.65 -12.81 -11.40
C ILE A 12 -3.20 -12.82 -12.86
N PRO A 13 -3.75 -13.68 -13.74
CA PRO A 13 -3.44 -13.63 -15.17
C PRO A 13 -3.95 -12.32 -15.77
N ASP A 14 -3.05 -11.47 -16.26
CA ASP A 14 -3.33 -10.16 -16.85
C ASP A 14 -4.26 -9.28 -15.98
N PRO A 15 -3.72 -8.59 -14.96
CA PRO A 15 -4.52 -7.86 -13.96
C PRO A 15 -5.41 -6.76 -14.55
N ASP A 16 -5.08 -6.24 -15.74
CA ASP A 16 -5.90 -5.26 -16.45
C ASP A 16 -7.14 -5.86 -17.09
N ARG A 17 -7.09 -7.15 -17.45
CA ARG A 17 -8.18 -7.87 -18.11
C ARG A 17 -8.87 -8.89 -17.23
N TYR A 18 -8.28 -9.19 -16.08
CA TYR A 18 -8.83 -10.15 -15.14
C TYR A 18 -10.16 -9.67 -14.56
N VAL A 19 -11.17 -10.52 -14.70
CA VAL A 19 -12.48 -10.38 -14.07
C VAL A 19 -12.65 -11.61 -13.18
N ASP A 20 -12.82 -11.43 -11.86
CA ASP A 20 -13.04 -12.58 -10.96
C ASP A 20 -14.34 -13.27 -11.38
N PRO A 21 -14.32 -14.55 -11.77
CA PRO A 21 -15.52 -15.30 -12.15
C PRO A 21 -16.52 -15.48 -10.99
N ARG A 22 -16.11 -15.17 -9.76
CA ARG A 22 -16.94 -15.13 -8.55
C ARG A 22 -17.30 -13.70 -8.15
N GLY A 23 -16.94 -12.72 -8.98
CA GLY A 23 -17.36 -11.33 -8.80
C GLY A 23 -18.86 -11.16 -9.05
N PRO A 24 -19.42 -10.03 -8.64
CA PRO A 24 -20.81 -9.68 -8.90
C PRO A 24 -21.09 -9.64 -10.41
N ASP A 25 -21.98 -10.53 -10.83
CA ASP A 25 -22.46 -10.66 -12.21
C ASP A 25 -23.83 -9.97 -12.40
N GLY A 26 -24.39 -9.38 -11.34
CA GLY A 26 -25.70 -8.75 -11.33
C GLY A 26 -26.88 -9.75 -11.38
N VAL A 27 -26.62 -11.06 -11.39
CA VAL A 27 -27.63 -12.13 -11.50
C VAL A 27 -27.52 -13.12 -10.35
N THR A 28 -26.33 -13.69 -10.14
CA THR A 28 -26.01 -14.66 -9.08
C THR A 28 -25.56 -13.96 -7.80
N ILE A 29 -24.79 -12.88 -7.92
CA ILE A 29 -24.34 -12.05 -6.80
C ILE A 29 -24.86 -10.63 -7.03
N LEU A 30 -25.80 -10.21 -6.17
CA LEU A 30 -26.45 -8.91 -6.24
C LEU A 30 -25.55 -7.82 -5.64
N ALA A 31 -24.51 -7.45 -6.40
CA ALA A 31 -23.69 -6.26 -6.15
C ALA A 31 -23.44 -5.54 -7.49
N PRO A 32 -22.92 -4.29 -7.47
CA PRO A 32 -22.63 -3.54 -8.68
C PRO A 32 -21.68 -4.31 -9.59
N TYR A 33 -22.05 -4.45 -10.87
CA TYR A 33 -21.23 -5.14 -11.88
C TYR A 33 -19.88 -4.44 -12.14
N GLU A 34 -19.83 -3.12 -11.93
CA GLU A 34 -18.70 -2.25 -12.30
C GLU A 34 -17.62 -2.17 -11.20
N GLN A 35 -17.30 -3.29 -10.54
CA GLN A 35 -16.26 -3.26 -9.50
C GLN A 35 -14.87 -2.95 -10.09
N ALA A 36 -14.07 -2.21 -9.30
CA ALA A 36 -12.69 -1.91 -9.64
C ALA A 36 -11.88 -3.20 -9.84
N ARG A 37 -11.05 -3.21 -10.88
CA ARG A 37 -10.11 -4.30 -11.18
C ARG A 37 -8.88 -4.19 -10.29
N PRO A 38 -8.10 -5.27 -10.11
CA PRO A 38 -6.88 -5.24 -9.32
C PRO A 38 -5.88 -4.13 -9.71
N SER A 39 -5.81 -3.77 -11.00
CA SER A 39 -4.96 -2.68 -11.48
C SER A 39 -5.54 -1.27 -11.32
N MET A 40 -6.84 -1.16 -11.00
CA MET A 40 -7.51 0.12 -10.79
C MET A 40 -7.40 0.54 -9.31
N HIS A 41 -6.25 1.12 -8.94
CA HIS A 41 -6.08 1.69 -7.61
C HIS A 41 -7.13 2.81 -7.39
N PRO A 42 -7.91 2.78 -6.29
CA PRO A 42 -9.01 3.74 -6.06
C PRO A 42 -8.52 5.13 -5.62
N GLY A 43 -7.26 5.48 -5.86
CA GLY A 43 -6.59 6.61 -5.23
C GLY A 43 -5.54 7.25 -6.15
N VAL A 44 -5.00 8.38 -5.69
CA VAL A 44 -3.96 9.12 -6.40
C VAL A 44 -2.65 8.35 -6.28
N VAL A 45 -1.96 8.16 -7.41
CA VAL A 45 -0.68 7.43 -7.53
C VAL A 45 0.46 8.33 -7.98
N THR A 46 0.21 9.64 -8.00
CA THR A 46 1.17 10.69 -8.35
C THR A 46 1.67 11.40 -7.10
N GLY A 47 2.77 12.14 -7.22
CA GLY A 47 3.34 12.93 -6.12
C GLY A 47 4.85 13.03 -6.26
N ASP A 48 5.46 13.75 -5.32
CA ASP A 48 6.91 13.79 -5.17
C ASP A 48 7.46 12.40 -4.81
N ASP A 49 8.66 12.08 -5.31
CA ASP A 49 9.33 10.82 -5.00
C ASP A 49 9.59 10.68 -3.50
N ALA A 50 9.46 9.44 -2.99
CA ALA A 50 9.68 9.13 -1.59
C ALA A 50 11.12 9.47 -1.16
N ARG A 51 11.24 10.27 -0.11
CA ARG A 51 12.51 10.68 0.50
C ARG A 51 12.47 10.57 2.00
N GLU A 52 13.64 10.53 2.63
CA GLU A 52 13.72 10.57 4.08
C GLU A 52 13.25 11.94 4.60
N THR A 53 12.40 11.93 5.63
CA THR A 53 11.89 13.15 6.27
C THR A 53 11.14 14.11 5.34
N MET A 54 10.08 13.63 4.69
CA MET A 54 9.13 14.51 3.99
C MET A 54 8.15 15.15 4.98
N LEU A 55 7.64 16.34 4.64
CA LEU A 55 6.61 17.03 5.40
C LEU A 55 5.46 17.40 4.46
N PHE A 56 4.23 17.08 4.87
CA PHE A 56 3.02 17.37 4.10
C PHE A 56 2.02 18.14 4.97
N ASP A 57 1.28 19.06 4.35
CA ASP A 57 0.13 19.71 4.97
C ASP A 57 -1.14 18.99 4.53
N LEU A 58 -1.68 18.11 5.39
CA LEU A 58 -2.86 17.32 5.07
C LEU A 58 -4.15 18.14 4.86
N ALA A 59 -4.20 19.39 5.33
CA ALA A 59 -5.36 20.24 5.11
C ALA A 59 -5.42 20.74 3.66
N ALA A 60 -4.26 21.14 3.12
CA ALA A 60 -4.11 21.63 1.75
C ALA A 60 -3.80 20.51 0.73
N ASP A 61 -3.16 19.43 1.18
CA ASP A 61 -2.64 18.33 0.37
C ASP A 61 -2.95 16.96 1.02
N ARG A 62 -4.21 16.53 0.86
CA ARG A 62 -4.71 15.27 1.42
C ARG A 62 -4.09 14.02 0.80
N ALA A 63 -3.56 14.15 -0.41
CA ALA A 63 -2.98 13.04 -1.15
C ALA A 63 -1.45 13.00 -1.03
N GLU A 64 -0.86 13.84 -0.16
CA GLU A 64 0.57 13.87 0.15
C GLU A 64 1.44 13.97 -1.12
N GLN A 65 1.05 14.86 -2.03
CA GLN A 65 1.71 15.02 -3.33
C GLN A 65 2.92 15.95 -3.29
N HIS A 66 2.99 16.89 -2.35
CA HIS A 66 4.00 17.95 -2.33
C HIS A 66 4.76 18.03 -1.02
N ASP A 67 6.06 17.75 -1.08
CA ASP A 67 6.95 17.85 0.08
C ASP A 67 7.33 19.31 0.37
N ILE A 68 6.88 19.81 1.51
CA ILE A 68 7.15 21.17 1.99
C ILE A 68 8.23 21.23 3.08
N ALA A 69 8.96 20.13 3.31
CA ALA A 69 9.97 20.05 4.38
C ALA A 69 11.06 21.15 4.27
N ALA A 70 11.51 21.45 3.06
CA ALA A 70 12.52 22.48 2.82
C ALA A 70 12.01 23.90 3.13
N ALA A 71 10.70 24.14 3.01
CA ALA A 71 10.08 25.43 3.31
C ALA A 71 9.82 25.64 4.80
N HIS A 72 9.73 24.56 5.60
CA HIS A 72 9.37 24.60 7.02
C HIS A 72 10.36 23.80 7.91
N PRO A 73 11.65 24.18 7.94
CA PRO A 73 12.67 23.43 8.68
C PRO A 73 12.46 23.43 10.20
N ASP A 74 11.81 24.47 10.73
CA ASP A 74 11.43 24.60 12.14
C ASP A 74 10.38 23.56 12.56
N ILE A 75 9.36 23.35 11.70
CA ILE A 75 8.31 22.35 11.92
C ILE A 75 8.90 20.94 11.86
N VAL A 76 9.78 20.69 10.87
CA VAL A 76 10.49 19.41 10.74
C VAL A 76 11.29 19.10 12.01
N ALA A 77 12.05 20.07 12.53
CA ALA A 77 12.84 19.89 13.75
C ALA A 77 11.95 19.53 14.96
N LYS A 78 10.83 20.25 15.13
CA LYS A 78 9.86 20.00 16.21
C LYS A 78 9.27 18.60 16.12
N LEU A 79 8.83 18.17 14.93
CA LEU A 79 8.24 16.85 14.74
C LEU A 79 9.27 15.73 14.94
N LYS A 80 10.52 15.93 14.51
CA LYS A 80 11.63 15.00 14.78
C LYS A 80 11.87 14.81 16.28
N GLU A 81 11.78 15.86 17.07
CA GLU A 81 11.93 15.75 18.52
C GLU A 81 10.81 14.90 19.15
N VAL A 82 9.56 15.12 18.71
CA VAL A 82 8.41 14.32 19.16
C VAL A 82 8.59 12.85 18.77
N PHE A 83 9.03 12.59 17.53
CA PHE A 83 9.32 11.24 17.04
C PHE A 83 10.39 10.56 17.90
N ALA A 84 11.54 11.22 18.13
CA ALA A 84 12.64 10.66 18.91
C ALA A 84 12.26 10.39 20.37
N ARG A 85 11.35 11.19 20.95
CA ARG A 85 10.80 10.93 22.29
C ARG A 85 9.95 9.66 22.28
N MET A 86 9.02 9.53 21.34
CA MET A 86 8.15 8.35 21.21
C MET A 86 8.97 7.08 20.97
N GLU A 87 9.98 7.13 20.10
CA GLU A 87 10.85 5.98 19.80
C GLU A 87 11.54 5.44 21.06
N LYS A 88 11.98 6.34 21.95
CA LYS A 88 12.57 5.95 23.25
C LYS A 88 11.55 5.33 24.20
N GLU A 89 10.31 5.81 24.18
CA GLU A 89 9.23 5.31 25.06
C GLU A 89 8.72 3.93 24.63
N VAL A 90 8.54 3.73 23.31
CA VAL A 90 7.99 2.48 22.76
C VAL A 90 9.06 1.39 22.68
N GLY A 91 10.32 1.76 22.41
CA GLY A 91 11.38 0.80 22.16
C GLY A 91 11.18 0.03 20.84
N PRO A 92 12.08 -0.91 20.51
CA PRO A 92 11.95 -1.69 19.29
C PRO A 92 10.69 -2.58 19.34
N PRO A 93 10.00 -2.78 18.19
CA PRO A 93 8.87 -3.68 18.15
C PRO A 93 9.30 -5.08 18.61
N ARG A 94 8.49 -5.72 19.45
CA ARG A 94 8.73 -7.09 19.91
C ARG A 94 8.56 -8.02 18.71
N VAL A 95 9.67 -8.48 18.14
CA VAL A 95 9.65 -9.50 17.09
C VAL A 95 9.33 -10.84 17.76
N GLU A 96 8.06 -11.21 17.82
CA GLU A 96 7.68 -12.58 18.18
C GLU A 96 8.24 -13.52 17.10
N ARG A 97 9.17 -14.41 17.47
CA ARG A 97 9.61 -15.51 16.60
C ARG A 97 8.47 -16.53 16.47
N GLY A 98 7.44 -16.18 15.72
CA GLY A 98 6.30 -17.03 15.40
C GLY A 98 6.26 -17.34 13.91
N TRP A 99 6.42 -18.62 13.58
CA TRP A 99 6.48 -19.22 12.24
C TRP A 99 7.68 -18.79 11.36
N GLY A 100 8.30 -19.80 10.72
CA GLY A 100 9.60 -19.69 10.09
C GLY A 100 9.68 -18.57 9.05
N GLY A 101 10.54 -17.58 9.34
CA GLY A 101 11.17 -16.73 8.34
C GLY A 101 10.22 -15.87 7.51
N VAL A 102 9.47 -14.96 8.15
CA VAL A 102 8.97 -13.79 7.41
C VAL A 102 10.18 -12.96 7.00
N LYS A 103 10.49 -12.95 5.69
CA LYS A 103 11.50 -12.05 5.12
C LYS A 103 11.01 -10.63 5.34
N VAL A 104 11.68 -9.88 6.21
CA VAL A 104 11.47 -8.43 6.33
C VAL A 104 11.88 -7.83 4.98
N LEU A 105 10.90 -7.44 4.18
CA LEU A 105 11.14 -6.67 2.96
C LEU A 105 11.67 -5.31 3.41
N LYS A 106 12.99 -5.12 3.35
CA LYS A 106 13.59 -3.79 3.46
C LYS A 106 13.18 -3.01 2.22
N GLY A 107 12.26 -2.04 2.41
CA GLY A 107 11.99 -0.91 1.52
C GLY A 107 12.30 -1.15 0.05
N GLY A 108 11.47 -1.94 -0.61
CA GLY A 108 11.35 -1.96 -2.05
C GLY A 108 9.98 -1.40 -2.36
N GLU A 109 9.94 -0.33 -3.15
CA GLU A 109 8.77 0.31 -3.75
C GLU A 109 7.56 -0.65 -3.81
N LEU A 110 6.50 -0.37 -3.03
CA LEU A 110 5.23 -1.11 -3.11
C LEU A 110 4.51 -0.71 -4.41
N ARG A 111 4.99 -1.27 -5.51
CA ARG A 111 4.49 -1.07 -6.88
C ARG A 111 3.40 -2.08 -7.18
N TYR A 112 2.14 -1.66 -7.03
CA TYR A 112 0.96 -2.48 -7.36
C TYR A 112 0.69 -2.58 -8.88
N ASP A 113 1.39 -1.76 -9.68
CA ASP A 113 1.35 -1.67 -11.14
C ASP A 113 2.24 -2.72 -11.84
N ARG A 114 3.11 -3.42 -11.09
CA ARG A 114 4.02 -4.42 -11.68
C ARG A 114 3.40 -5.82 -11.65
N VAL A 115 3.23 -6.40 -12.84
CA VAL A 115 2.88 -7.81 -13.01
C VAL A 115 4.09 -8.65 -12.56
N ALA A 116 3.86 -9.67 -11.72
CA ALA A 116 4.92 -10.58 -11.31
C ALA A 116 5.44 -11.36 -12.53
N GLU A 117 6.66 -11.08 -12.96
CA GLU A 117 7.32 -11.87 -13.99
C GLU A 117 7.79 -13.21 -13.40
N LYS A 118 7.51 -14.29 -14.14
CA LYS A 118 7.93 -15.65 -13.76
C LYS A 118 9.42 -15.83 -14.10
N PRO A 119 10.22 -16.45 -13.22
CA PRO A 119 11.62 -16.75 -13.52
C PRO A 119 11.78 -17.75 -14.68
#